data_AF-A0A953XI78-F1
#
_entry.id   AF-A0A953XI78-F1
#
_cell.length_a   1.000
_cell.length_b   1.000
_cell.length_c   1.000
_cell.angle_alpha   90.00
_cell.angle_beta   90.00
_cell.angle_gamma   90.00
#
_symmetry.space_group_name_H-M   'P 1'
#
loop_
_entity.id
_entity.type
_entity.pdbx_description
1 polymer ?
#
loop_
_entity_poly.entity_id
_entity_poly.type
_entity_poly.pdbx_seq_one_letter_code
_entity_poly.pdbx_strand_id
1 'polypeptide(L)'
;MSPKARFDALASVLNFDSTQVDHIRHSVGHLIKDANELWRMVDEATKSDGAPAVVGDLGEGARDKMQSLFASFIMRTINCNYDEEFCNYAVEVSHGEDVPPRLFSLGLSIANDYVNQALPAKVEDREQLTNMLRAWNRLTSILRELTLK
;
A
#
# COMPACT_ATOMS: atom_id res chain seq x y z
N MET A 1 -14.93 -13.96 11.42
CA MET A 1 -14.60 -12.58 11.79
C MET A 1 -14.66 -11.74 10.53
N SER A 2 -15.33 -10.58 10.53
CA SER A 2 -15.36 -9.71 9.34
C SER A 2 -13.97 -9.10 9.08
N PRO A 3 -13.63 -8.74 7.83
CA PRO A 3 -12.39 -8.02 7.51
C PRO A 3 -12.19 -6.77 8.36
N LYS A 4 -13.26 -5.99 8.59
CA LYS A 4 -13.20 -4.80 9.45
C LYS A 4 -12.84 -5.13 10.90
N ALA A 5 -13.47 -6.16 11.49
CA ALA A 5 -13.15 -6.57 12.85
C ALA A 5 -11.70 -7.07 12.99
N ARG A 6 -11.17 -7.74 11.93
CA ARG A 6 -9.75 -8.13 11.87
C ARG A 6 -8.84 -6.90 11.79
N PHE A 7 -9.17 -5.93 10.95
CA PHE A 7 -8.44 -4.67 10.83
C PHE A 7 -8.39 -3.94 12.18
N ASP A 8 -9.53 -3.81 12.88
CA ASP A 8 -9.59 -3.13 14.17
C ASP A 8 -8.75 -3.80 15.25
N ALA A 9 -8.76 -5.14 15.28
CA ALA A 9 -7.91 -5.89 16.21
C ALA A 9 -6.42 -5.65 15.93
N LEU A 10 -6.01 -5.68 14.66
CA LEU A 10 -4.62 -5.41 14.24
C LEU A 10 -4.23 -3.95 14.50
N ALA A 11 -5.12 -3.01 14.21
CA ALA A 11 -4.93 -1.59 14.43
C ALA A 11 -4.73 -1.28 15.92
N SER A 12 -5.54 -1.90 16.79
CA SER A 12 -5.36 -1.80 18.24
C SER A 12 -3.99 -2.30 18.70
N VAL A 13 -3.56 -3.49 18.24
CA VAL A 13 -2.23 -4.06 18.58
C VAL A 13 -1.08 -3.17 18.12
N LEU A 14 -1.21 -2.55 16.94
CA LEU A 14 -0.15 -1.74 16.34
C LEU A 14 -0.23 -0.25 16.70
N ASN A 15 -1.16 0.15 17.57
CA ASN A 15 -1.45 1.55 17.91
C ASN A 15 -1.70 2.41 16.65
N PHE A 16 -2.57 1.89 15.77
CA PHE A 16 -3.04 2.58 14.58
C PHE A 16 -4.39 3.25 14.86
N ASP A 17 -4.31 4.49 15.31
CA ASP A 17 -5.46 5.35 15.63
C ASP A 17 -5.67 6.43 14.56
N SER A 18 -6.63 7.33 14.80
CA SER A 18 -6.93 8.45 13.90
C SER A 18 -5.72 9.36 13.63
N THR A 19 -4.80 9.51 14.59
CA THR A 19 -3.57 10.29 14.40
C THR A 19 -2.68 9.66 13.35
N GLN A 20 -2.61 8.31 13.31
CA GLN A 20 -1.89 7.62 12.25
C GLN A 20 -2.54 7.84 10.88
N VAL A 21 -3.86 7.82 10.81
CA VAL A 21 -4.61 8.13 9.58
C VAL A 21 -4.27 9.54 9.07
N ASP A 22 -4.21 10.52 9.98
CA ASP A 22 -3.87 11.89 9.62
C ASP A 22 -2.41 12.02 9.13
N HIS A 23 -1.47 11.29 9.73
CA HIS A 23 -0.10 11.22 9.24
C HIS A 23 0.00 10.61 7.83
N ILE A 24 -0.79 9.56 7.53
CA ILE A 24 -0.89 9.01 6.17
C ILE A 24 -1.39 10.09 5.20
N ARG A 25 -2.52 10.73 5.50
CA ARG A 25 -3.10 11.78 4.64
C ARG A 25 -2.12 12.92 4.40
N HIS A 26 -1.45 13.37 5.44
CA HIS A 26 -0.48 14.45 5.34
C HIS A 26 0.71 14.05 4.47
N SER A 27 1.29 12.86 4.69
CA SER A 27 2.39 12.37 3.86
C SER A 27 2.03 12.33 2.38
N VAL A 28 0.78 12.00 2.07
CA VAL A 28 0.31 11.92 0.68
C VAL A 28 0.24 13.31 0.04
N GLY A 29 -0.10 14.35 0.80
CA GLY A 29 -0.03 15.73 0.31
C GLY A 29 1.36 16.11 -0.19
N HIS A 30 2.43 15.52 0.37
CA HIS A 30 3.80 15.69 -0.11
C HIS A 30 4.12 14.82 -1.34
N LEU A 31 3.49 13.65 -1.47
CA LEU A 31 3.80 12.65 -2.49
C LEU A 31 2.95 12.74 -3.77
N ILE A 32 1.71 13.28 -3.71
CA ILE A 32 0.77 13.36 -4.85
C ILE A 32 1.33 14.16 -6.02
N LYS A 33 2.18 15.17 -5.75
CA LYS A 33 2.79 15.99 -6.81
C LYS A 33 3.66 15.17 -7.76
N ASP A 34 4.14 14.00 -7.31
CA ASP A 34 5.03 13.10 -8.04
C ASP A 34 4.41 11.70 -8.20
N ALA A 35 3.07 11.59 -8.33
CA ALA A 35 2.41 10.28 -8.53
C ALA A 35 2.98 9.47 -9.71
N ASN A 36 3.53 10.14 -10.73
CA ASN A 36 4.24 9.52 -11.85
C ASN A 36 5.50 8.74 -11.43
N GLU A 37 6.13 9.11 -10.32
CA GLU A 37 7.32 8.43 -9.80
C GLU A 37 6.96 7.10 -9.13
N LEU A 38 5.83 7.06 -8.40
CA LEU A 38 5.26 5.82 -7.90
C LEU A 38 4.94 4.86 -9.06
N TRP A 39 4.39 5.38 -10.15
CA TRP A 39 4.13 4.61 -11.37
C TRP A 39 5.42 4.03 -11.98
N ARG A 40 6.46 4.85 -12.08
CA ARG A 40 7.78 4.41 -12.56
C ARG A 40 8.37 3.31 -11.69
N MET A 41 8.30 3.45 -10.36
CA MET A 41 8.84 2.44 -9.44
C MET A 41 8.07 1.12 -9.49
N VAL A 42 6.75 1.15 -9.63
CA VAL A 42 5.94 -0.05 -9.84
C VAL A 42 6.34 -0.72 -11.16
N ASP A 43 6.47 0.04 -12.25
CA ASP A 43 6.88 -0.47 -13.55
C ASP A 43 8.27 -1.11 -13.52
N GLU A 44 9.26 -0.44 -12.92
CA GLU A 44 10.63 -0.95 -12.77
C GLU A 44 10.70 -2.21 -11.90
N ALA A 45 10.00 -2.24 -10.77
CA ALA A 45 9.94 -3.42 -9.92
C ALA A 45 9.34 -4.63 -10.66
N THR A 46 8.39 -4.40 -11.57
CA THR A 46 7.77 -5.44 -12.39
C THR A 46 8.61 -5.90 -13.59
N LYS A 47 9.63 -5.12 -13.98
CA LYS A 47 10.48 -5.38 -15.16
C LYS A 47 11.93 -5.76 -14.81
N SER A 48 12.33 -5.65 -13.54
CA SER A 48 13.70 -5.96 -13.11
C SER A 48 14.02 -7.46 -13.18
N ASP A 49 15.28 -7.82 -13.44
CA ASP A 49 15.79 -9.21 -13.51
C ASP A 49 15.68 -9.99 -12.18
N GLY A 50 15.26 -9.33 -11.10
CA GLY A 50 14.96 -9.91 -9.78
C GLY A 50 13.49 -9.83 -9.38
N ALA A 51 12.60 -9.36 -10.27
CA ALA A 51 11.17 -9.40 -10.03
C ALA A 51 10.78 -10.85 -9.71
N PRO A 52 9.95 -11.11 -8.67
CA PRO A 52 9.55 -12.47 -8.37
C PRO A 52 8.98 -13.11 -9.64
N ALA A 53 9.42 -14.32 -10.00
CA ALA A 53 9.13 -14.99 -11.28
C ALA A 53 7.66 -14.85 -11.74
N VAL A 54 6.75 -14.83 -10.76
CA VAL A 54 5.32 -14.54 -10.86
C VAL A 54 4.97 -13.25 -11.63
N VAL A 55 5.81 -12.22 -11.64
CA VAL A 55 5.57 -10.94 -12.33
C VAL A 55 6.20 -10.91 -13.72
N GLY A 56 7.34 -11.60 -13.89
CA GLY A 56 7.98 -11.80 -15.20
C GLY A 56 7.16 -12.68 -16.14
N ASP A 57 6.41 -13.64 -15.59
CA ASP A 57 5.56 -14.58 -16.34
C ASP A 57 4.18 -14.00 -16.74
N LEU A 58 3.85 -12.78 -16.30
CA LEU A 58 2.58 -12.15 -16.65
C LEU A 58 2.67 -11.48 -18.01
N GLY A 59 1.78 -11.89 -18.93
CA GLY A 59 1.61 -11.20 -20.21
C GLY A 59 1.23 -9.73 -20.04
N GLU A 60 1.49 -8.90 -21.06
CA GLU A 60 1.33 -7.44 -21.01
C GLU A 60 -0.05 -7.00 -20.48
N GLY A 61 -1.14 -7.64 -20.93
CA GLY A 61 -2.50 -7.32 -20.45
C GLY A 61 -2.75 -7.61 -18.97
N ALA A 62 -2.06 -8.61 -18.38
CA ALA A 62 -2.16 -8.91 -16.96
C ALA A 62 -1.33 -7.92 -16.12
N ARG A 63 -0.22 -7.40 -16.68
CA ARG A 63 0.59 -6.34 -16.07
C ARG A 63 -0.16 -5.01 -16.00
N ASP A 64 -0.83 -4.59 -17.07
CA ASP A 64 -1.61 -3.34 -17.08
C ASP A 64 -2.79 -3.38 -16.10
N LYS A 65 -3.47 -4.53 -16.02
CA LYS A 65 -4.54 -4.77 -15.05
C LYS A 65 -4.02 -4.67 -13.62
N MET A 66 -2.84 -5.23 -13.36
CA MET A 66 -2.18 -5.14 -12.06
C MET A 66 -1.78 -3.72 -11.69
N GLN A 67 -1.16 -2.97 -12.60
CA GLN A 67 -0.82 -1.57 -12.37
C GLN A 67 -2.07 -0.75 -12.02
N SER A 68 -3.16 -0.96 -12.77
CA SER A 68 -4.47 -0.32 -12.50
C SER A 68 -5.04 -0.72 -11.13
N LEU A 69 -4.92 -1.99 -10.73
CA LEU A 69 -5.36 -2.47 -9.41
C LEU A 69 -4.54 -1.83 -8.28
N PHE A 70 -3.22 -1.74 -8.43
CA PHE A 70 -2.37 -1.04 -7.48
C PHE A 70 -2.68 0.46 -7.41
N ALA A 71 -3.01 1.09 -8.54
CA ALA A 71 -3.44 2.49 -8.59
C ALA A 71 -4.62 2.72 -7.68
N SER A 72 -5.66 1.93 -7.95
CA SER A 72 -6.94 2.03 -7.27
C SER A 72 -6.77 1.72 -5.78
N PHE A 73 -5.98 0.70 -5.46
CA PHE A 73 -5.72 0.32 -4.08
C PHE A 73 -4.96 1.40 -3.30
N ILE A 74 -3.87 1.94 -3.85
CA ILE A 74 -3.08 2.99 -3.20
C ILE A 74 -3.94 4.26 -3.04
N MET A 75 -4.65 4.67 -4.09
CA MET A 75 -5.54 5.85 -4.02
C MET A 75 -6.68 5.68 -3.01
N ARG A 76 -7.28 4.49 -2.88
CA ARG A 76 -8.29 4.22 -1.86
C ARG A 76 -7.70 4.17 -0.46
N THR A 77 -6.55 3.52 -0.28
CA THR A 77 -5.83 3.45 1.00
C THR A 77 -5.55 4.84 1.57
N ILE A 78 -5.17 5.77 0.69
CA ILE A 78 -4.87 7.15 1.03
C ILE A 78 -6.11 7.97 1.45
N ASN A 79 -7.23 7.78 0.74
CA ASN A 79 -8.40 8.65 0.84
C ASN A 79 -9.47 8.10 1.78
N CYS A 80 -9.32 6.88 2.30
CA CYS A 80 -10.37 6.22 3.08
C CYS A 80 -10.22 6.46 4.60
N ASN A 81 -11.32 6.21 5.32
CA ASN A 81 -11.36 6.13 6.79
C ASN A 81 -11.06 4.71 7.32
N TYR A 82 -10.64 3.79 6.45
CA TYR A 82 -10.46 2.37 6.78
C TYR A 82 -11.73 1.73 7.34
N ASP A 83 -12.87 2.05 6.74
CA ASP A 83 -14.19 1.53 7.09
C ASP A 83 -14.42 0.09 6.57
N GLU A 84 -15.64 -0.41 6.75
CA GLU A 84 -16.01 -1.77 6.32
C GLU A 84 -15.91 -1.96 4.80
N GLU A 85 -16.27 -0.94 4.01
CA GLU A 85 -16.17 -1.00 2.55
C GLU A 85 -14.70 -1.16 2.12
N PHE A 86 -13.81 -0.36 2.70
CA PHE A 86 -12.38 -0.47 2.40
C PHE A 86 -11.79 -1.82 2.81
N CYS A 87 -12.11 -2.31 4.01
CA CYS A 87 -11.57 -3.57 4.49
C CYS A 87 -12.03 -4.75 3.63
N ASN A 88 -13.30 -4.75 3.20
CA ASN A 88 -13.83 -5.75 2.29
C ASN A 88 -13.16 -5.66 0.92
N TYR A 89 -13.04 -4.46 0.37
CA TYR A 89 -12.34 -4.22 -0.90
C TYR A 89 -10.88 -4.69 -0.87
N ALA A 90 -10.15 -4.41 0.22
CA ALA A 90 -8.76 -4.85 0.36
C ALA A 90 -8.63 -6.38 0.32
N VAL A 91 -9.52 -7.10 1.00
CA VAL A 91 -9.55 -8.57 0.97
C VAL A 91 -9.95 -9.07 -0.42
N GLU A 92 -11.03 -8.55 -1.00
CA GLU A 92 -11.53 -8.95 -2.32
C GLU A 92 -10.46 -8.82 -3.41
N VAL A 93 -9.81 -7.65 -3.48
CA VAL A 93 -8.73 -7.40 -4.45
C VAL A 93 -7.54 -8.31 -4.20
N SER A 94 -7.15 -8.52 -2.95
CA SER A 94 -6.02 -9.40 -2.62
C SER A 94 -6.32 -10.88 -2.93
N HIS A 95 -7.59 -11.26 -2.92
CA HIS A 95 -8.01 -12.66 -3.07
C HIS A 95 -8.55 -13.02 -4.44
N GLY A 96 -8.75 -12.05 -5.33
CA GLY A 96 -9.23 -12.24 -6.69
C GLY A 96 -8.51 -13.36 -7.45
N GLU A 97 -9.25 -14.13 -8.24
CA GLU A 97 -8.75 -15.31 -8.95
C GLU A 97 -7.60 -14.99 -9.91
N ASP A 98 -7.57 -13.77 -10.45
CA ASP A 98 -6.54 -13.27 -11.36
C ASP A 98 -5.31 -12.67 -10.64
N VAL A 99 -5.29 -12.62 -9.30
CA VAL A 99 -4.22 -11.99 -8.51
C VAL A 99 -3.34 -13.06 -7.87
N PRO A 100 -2.07 -13.20 -8.30
CA PRO A 100 -1.16 -14.14 -7.68
C PRO A 100 -1.01 -13.92 -6.16
N PRO A 101 -0.91 -14.98 -5.33
CA PRO A 101 -0.97 -14.88 -3.87
C PRO A 101 0.06 -13.96 -3.20
N ARG A 102 1.20 -13.68 -3.87
CA ARG A 102 2.28 -12.82 -3.34
C ARG A 102 2.28 -11.41 -3.92
N LEU A 103 1.38 -11.14 -4.87
CA LEU A 103 1.43 -9.91 -5.62
C LEU A 103 0.96 -8.73 -4.79
N PHE A 104 -0.13 -8.91 -4.05
CA PHE A 104 -0.66 -7.86 -3.20
C PHE A 104 0.34 -7.43 -2.11
N SER A 105 0.98 -8.39 -1.45
CA SER A 105 2.01 -8.12 -0.44
C SER A 105 3.28 -7.49 -1.03
N LEU A 106 3.63 -7.82 -2.28
CA LEU A 106 4.67 -7.12 -3.03
C LEU A 106 4.30 -5.65 -3.26
N GLY A 107 3.08 -5.37 -3.72
CA GLY A 107 2.61 -3.99 -3.92
C GLY A 107 2.62 -3.15 -2.64
N LEU A 108 2.21 -3.73 -1.51
CA LEU A 108 2.33 -3.07 -0.20
C LEU A 108 3.79 -2.76 0.16
N SER A 109 4.73 -3.63 -0.19
CA SER A 109 6.16 -3.42 0.06
C SER A 109 6.71 -2.30 -0.83
N ILE A 110 6.39 -2.31 -2.12
CA ILE A 110 6.79 -1.26 -3.07
C ILE A 110 6.23 0.10 -2.63
N ALA A 111 4.96 0.16 -2.21
CA ALA A 111 4.35 1.39 -1.71
C ALA A 111 5.08 1.92 -0.47
N ASN A 112 5.43 1.04 0.47
CA ASN A 112 6.19 1.42 1.66
C ASN A 112 7.60 1.90 1.31
N ASP A 113 8.29 1.22 0.40
CA ASP A 113 9.63 1.60 -0.04
C ASP A 113 9.64 2.95 -0.76
N TYR A 114 8.66 3.20 -1.63
CA TYR A 114 8.47 4.50 -2.25
C TYR A 114 8.32 5.61 -1.21
N VAL A 115 7.45 5.41 -0.21
CA VAL A 115 7.26 6.39 0.88
C VAL A 115 8.57 6.62 1.63
N ASN A 116 9.28 5.55 2.00
CA ASN A 116 10.54 5.64 2.73
C ASN A 116 11.64 6.36 1.94
N GLN A 117 11.62 6.28 0.60
CA GLN A 117 12.61 6.95 -0.26
C GLN A 117 12.22 8.40 -0.60
N ALA A 118 10.95 8.64 -0.93
CA ALA A 118 10.49 9.93 -1.42
C ALA A 118 10.23 10.94 -0.31
N LEU A 119 9.65 10.51 0.81
CA LEU A 119 9.21 11.42 1.87
C LEU A 119 10.35 12.19 2.56
N PRO A 120 11.53 11.58 2.84
CA PRO A 120 12.66 12.31 3.43
C PRO A 120 13.17 13.50 2.61
N ALA A 121 12.98 13.49 1.29
CA ALA A 121 13.35 14.61 0.42
C ALA A 121 12.31 15.75 0.40
N LYS A 122 11.12 15.53 1.00
CA LYS A 122 9.98 16.45 0.92
C LYS A 122 9.55 17.02 2.29
N VAL A 123 10.05 16.46 3.39
CA VAL A 123 9.65 16.82 4.76
C VAL A 123 10.91 17.16 5.57
N GLU A 124 11.05 18.44 5.91
CA GLU A 124 12.20 18.95 6.67
C GLU A 124 12.10 18.64 8.18
N ASP A 125 10.87 18.66 8.73
CA ASP A 125 10.61 18.33 10.12
C ASP A 125 10.83 16.83 10.38
N ARG A 126 11.86 16.52 11.17
CA ARG A 126 12.27 15.16 11.49
C ARG A 126 11.23 14.40 12.31
N GLU A 127 10.54 15.07 13.22
CA GLU A 127 9.52 14.44 14.06
C GLU A 127 8.31 14.10 13.20
N GLN A 128 7.87 15.05 12.38
CA GLN A 128 6.79 14.86 11.43
C GLN A 128 7.10 13.72 10.44
N LEU A 129 8.29 13.71 9.84
CA LEU A 129 8.75 12.65 8.96
C LEU A 129 8.71 11.28 9.66
N THR A 130 9.25 11.19 10.87
CA THR A 130 9.26 9.94 11.65
C THR A 130 7.86 9.42 11.91
N ASN A 131 6.93 10.30 12.25
CA ASN A 131 5.53 9.94 12.50
C ASN A 131 4.82 9.46 11.23
N MET A 132 5.06 10.11 10.09
CA MET A 132 4.54 9.67 8.79
C MET A 132 5.07 8.29 8.39
N LEU A 133 6.38 8.07 8.45
CA LEU A 133 6.99 6.78 8.12
C LEU A 133 6.49 5.66 9.05
N ARG A 134 6.34 5.96 10.35
CA ARG A 134 5.78 5.00 11.33
C ARG A 134 4.33 4.64 11.00
N ALA A 135 3.51 5.61 10.61
CA ALA A 135 2.12 5.38 10.22
C ALA A 135 2.03 4.44 9.00
N TRP A 136 2.87 4.64 7.99
CA TRP A 136 2.93 3.78 6.80
C TRP A 136 3.38 2.35 7.11
N ASN A 137 4.41 2.19 7.94
CA ASN A 137 4.86 0.86 8.38
C ASN A 137 3.75 0.11 9.14
N ARG A 138 3.00 0.80 10.00
CA ARG A 138 1.86 0.21 10.72
C ARG A 138 0.75 -0.20 9.76
N LEU A 139 0.34 0.71 8.87
CA LEU A 139 -0.74 0.46 7.91
C LEU A 139 -0.41 -0.72 6.99
N THR A 140 0.79 -0.74 6.41
CA THR A 140 1.19 -1.82 5.49
C THR A 140 1.33 -3.16 6.21
N SER A 141 1.72 -3.17 7.48
CA SER A 141 1.71 -4.37 8.31
C SER A 141 0.28 -4.88 8.56
N ILE A 142 -0.66 -3.98 8.91
CA ILE A 142 -2.08 -4.33 9.08
C ILE A 142 -2.66 -4.91 7.79
N LEU A 143 -2.44 -4.24 6.66
CA LEU A 143 -2.96 -4.66 5.36
C LEU A 143 -2.36 -5.98 4.90
N ARG A 144 -1.07 -6.22 5.16
CA ARG A 144 -0.43 -7.51 4.88
C ARG A 144 -1.11 -8.63 5.64
N GLU A 145 -1.25 -8.48 6.96
CA GLU A 145 -1.91 -9.49 7.79
C GLU A 145 -3.39 -9.66 7.43
N LEU A 146 -4.12 -8.56 7.17
CA LEU A 146 -5.53 -8.59 6.78
C LEU A 146 -5.76 -9.45 5.52
N THR A 147 -4.82 -9.40 4.58
CA THR A 147 -4.94 -10.00 3.25
C THR A 147 -4.24 -11.35 3.08
N LEU A 148 -3.64 -11.90 4.15
CA LEU A 148 -3.18 -13.30 4.14
C LEU A 148 -4.36 -14.23 3.89
N LYS A 149 -4.24 -15.06 2.83
CA LYS A 149 -5.16 -16.17 2.49
C LYS A 149 -5.02 -17.31 3.50
#